data_AF-L7UD55-F1
#
_entry.id   AF-L7UD55-F1
#
_cell.length_a   1.000
_cell.length_b   1.000
_cell.length_c   1.000
_cell.angle_alpha   90.00
_cell.angle_beta   90.00
_cell.angle_gamma   90.00
#
_symmetry.space_group_name_H-M   'P 1'
#
loop_
_entity.id
_entity.type
_entity.pdbx_description
1 polymer ?
#
loop_
_entity_poly.entity_id
_entity_poly.type
_entity_poly.pdbx_seq_one_letter_code
_entity_poly.pdbx_strand_id
1 'polypeptide(L)'
;MNEREATLRKMDAEKQRIDARIAEVEAESDLREAKDELKELRGVKERREAFRRQLEDLRQRGTEDFEQGKQELLRACEATGKSLDEAEKQAEVRRAAYERKRDAELRQMGAQFDGWEADLSRSRAEDALLSKQELQFLRSSFKSTGDALRRLMTSKGGDWARLRKEYEASWSELKENSRKIRADSPEQPESPPSPS
;
A
#
# COMPACT_ATOMS: atom_id res chain seq x y z
N MET A 1 -32.30 -12.24 -2.96
CA MET A 1 -30.85 -12.03 -2.75
C MET A 1 -30.58 -12.28 -1.28
N ASN A 2 -29.82 -13.31 -0.92
CA ASN A 2 -29.64 -13.72 0.48
C ASN A 2 -28.58 -12.87 1.20
N GLU A 3 -28.74 -12.67 2.52
CA GLU A 3 -27.82 -11.88 3.37
C GLU A 3 -26.37 -12.36 3.27
N ARG A 4 -26.16 -13.69 3.18
CA ARG A 4 -24.84 -14.31 2.93
C ARG A 4 -24.16 -13.83 1.64
N GLU A 5 -24.92 -13.71 0.56
CA GLU A 5 -24.41 -13.25 -0.73
C GLU A 5 -24.14 -11.75 -0.73
N ALA A 6 -24.92 -11.00 0.07
CA ALA A 6 -24.72 -9.56 0.24
C ALA A 6 -23.42 -9.27 1.00
N THR A 7 -23.14 -10.00 2.09
CA THR A 7 -21.91 -9.85 2.87
C THR A 7 -20.67 -10.20 2.05
N LEU A 8 -20.67 -11.32 1.32
CA LEU A 8 -19.55 -11.71 0.47
C LEU A 8 -19.34 -10.76 -0.71
N ARG A 9 -20.41 -10.29 -1.36
CA ARG A 9 -20.31 -9.26 -2.41
C ARG A 9 -19.77 -7.94 -1.88
N LYS A 10 -20.16 -7.54 -0.67
CA LYS A 10 -19.64 -6.35 -0.01
C LYS A 10 -18.14 -6.49 0.25
N MET A 11 -17.69 -7.64 0.74
CA MET A 11 -16.27 -7.93 0.92
C MET A 11 -15.49 -7.95 -0.40
N ASP A 12 -16.07 -8.48 -1.49
CA ASP A 12 -15.44 -8.50 -2.81
C ASP A 12 -15.25 -7.08 -3.37
N ALA A 13 -16.25 -6.22 -3.22
CA ALA A 13 -16.16 -4.82 -3.63
C ALA A 13 -15.14 -4.05 -2.78
N GLU A 14 -15.13 -4.30 -1.46
CA GLU A 14 -14.13 -3.70 -0.57
C GLU A 14 -12.72 -4.22 -0.85
N LYS A 15 -12.54 -5.50 -1.22
CA LYS A 15 -11.25 -6.04 -1.71
C LYS A 15 -10.77 -5.29 -2.94
N GLN A 16 -11.62 -5.16 -3.97
CA GLN A 16 -11.21 -4.45 -5.19
C GLN A 16 -10.79 -3.01 -4.89
N ARG A 17 -11.49 -2.36 -3.96
CA ARG A 17 -11.13 -1.03 -3.48
C ARG A 17 -9.80 -1.03 -2.72
N ILE A 18 -9.56 -2.03 -1.88
CA ILE A 18 -8.32 -2.17 -1.09
C ILE A 18 -7.14 -2.49 -1.99
N ASP A 19 -7.25 -3.50 -2.86
CA ASP A 19 -6.21 -3.85 -3.84
C ASP A 19 -5.86 -2.65 -4.73
N ALA A 20 -6.87 -1.90 -5.18
CA ALA A 20 -6.67 -0.66 -5.92
C ALA A 20 -5.96 0.40 -5.09
N ARG A 21 -6.31 0.55 -3.81
CA ARG A 21 -5.68 1.52 -2.89
C ARG A 21 -4.22 1.16 -2.62
N ILE A 22 -3.92 -0.11 -2.38
CA ILE A 22 -2.56 -0.57 -2.11
C ILE A 22 -1.71 -0.48 -3.40
N ALA A 23 -2.27 -0.85 -4.56
CA ALA A 23 -1.61 -0.68 -5.86
C ALA A 23 -1.41 0.80 -6.23
N GLU A 24 -2.36 1.68 -5.93
CA GLU A 24 -2.23 3.14 -6.08
C GLU A 24 -1.10 3.66 -5.21
N VAL A 25 -1.01 3.22 -3.96
CA VAL A 25 0.06 3.63 -3.03
C VAL A 25 1.44 3.10 -3.44
N GLU A 26 1.54 1.88 -3.98
CA GLU A 26 2.79 1.36 -4.58
C GLU A 26 3.18 2.15 -5.82
N ALA A 27 2.24 2.36 -6.75
CA ALA A 27 2.51 3.16 -7.93
C ALA A 27 2.92 4.59 -7.55
N GLU A 28 2.32 5.17 -6.50
CA GLU A 28 2.76 6.44 -5.94
C GLU A 28 4.12 6.37 -5.24
N SER A 29 4.48 5.24 -4.64
CA SER A 29 5.77 5.00 -3.99
C SER A 29 6.87 4.82 -5.04
N ASP A 30 6.70 3.95 -6.02
CA ASP A 30 7.65 3.68 -7.10
C ASP A 30 7.81 4.91 -8.01
N LEU A 31 6.71 5.60 -8.31
CA LEU A 31 6.74 6.84 -9.08
C LEU A 31 7.29 8.01 -8.27
N ARG A 32 7.27 7.94 -6.92
CA ARG A 32 8.02 8.86 -6.05
C ARG A 32 9.48 8.49 -5.93
N GLU A 33 9.85 7.22 -5.82
CA GLU A 33 11.24 6.78 -5.83
C GLU A 33 11.89 7.20 -7.15
N ALA A 34 11.24 6.91 -8.27
CA ALA A 34 11.69 7.37 -9.59
C ALA A 34 11.65 8.91 -9.73
N LYS A 35 10.68 9.62 -9.13
CA LYS A 35 10.66 11.10 -9.15
C LYS A 35 11.68 11.71 -8.21
N ASP A 36 11.96 11.10 -7.07
CA ASP A 36 12.94 11.54 -6.09
C ASP A 36 14.33 11.29 -6.67
N GLU A 37 14.60 10.12 -7.26
CA GLU A 37 15.79 9.84 -8.04
C GLU A 37 15.92 10.79 -9.24
N LEU A 38 14.84 11.04 -10.01
CA LEU A 38 14.88 12.00 -11.13
C LEU A 38 15.05 13.43 -10.66
N LYS A 39 14.51 13.82 -9.51
CA LYS A 39 14.65 15.17 -8.94
C LYS A 39 16.02 15.35 -8.28
N GLU A 40 16.56 14.31 -7.68
CA GLU A 40 17.94 14.25 -7.20
C GLU A 40 18.89 14.33 -8.38
N LEU A 41 18.73 13.51 -9.42
CA LEU A 41 19.55 13.53 -10.63
C LEU A 41 19.39 14.83 -11.41
N ARG A 42 18.16 15.35 -11.59
CA ARG A 42 17.93 16.62 -12.30
C ARG A 42 18.44 17.80 -11.47
N GLY A 43 18.20 17.83 -10.17
CA GLY A 43 18.71 18.87 -9.28
C GLY A 43 20.24 18.82 -9.17
N VAL A 44 20.85 17.64 -9.04
CA VAL A 44 22.30 17.45 -9.06
C VAL A 44 22.88 17.87 -10.41
N LYS A 45 22.20 17.56 -11.53
CA LYS A 45 22.63 17.98 -12.87
C LYS A 45 22.53 19.49 -13.07
N GLU A 46 21.42 20.12 -12.71
CA GLU A 46 21.22 21.58 -12.79
C GLU A 46 22.21 22.32 -11.88
N ARG A 47 22.47 21.81 -10.66
CA ARG A 47 23.47 22.37 -9.74
C ARG A 47 24.90 22.16 -10.23
N ARG A 48 25.21 21.00 -10.83
CA ARG A 48 26.50 20.73 -11.47
C ARG A 48 26.71 21.61 -12.71
N GLU A 49 25.66 21.89 -13.48
CA GLU A 49 25.70 22.83 -14.60
C GLU A 49 25.88 24.28 -14.11
N ALA A 50 25.21 24.69 -13.04
CA ALA A 50 25.41 26.00 -12.42
C ALA A 50 26.85 26.17 -11.90
N PHE A 51 27.38 25.16 -11.20
CA PHE A 51 28.77 25.14 -10.75
C PHE A 51 29.76 25.17 -11.92
N ARG A 52 29.47 24.43 -13.01
CA ARG A 52 30.31 24.43 -14.21
C ARG A 52 30.31 25.80 -14.90
N ARG A 53 29.17 26.48 -14.98
CA ARG A 53 29.07 27.85 -15.49
C ARG A 53 29.86 28.84 -14.63
N GLN A 54 29.80 28.72 -13.30
CA GLN A 54 30.59 29.56 -12.39
C GLN A 54 32.10 29.28 -12.53
N LEU A 55 32.50 28.02 -12.71
CA LEU A 55 33.88 27.66 -13.02
C LEU A 55 34.38 28.23 -14.36
N GLU A 56 33.53 28.21 -15.39
CA GLU A 56 33.84 28.82 -16.69
C GLU A 56 33.95 30.34 -16.61
N ASP A 57 33.06 31.00 -15.86
CA ASP A 57 33.08 32.45 -15.65
C ASP A 57 34.35 32.88 -14.89
N LEU A 58 34.73 32.12 -13.85
CA LEU A 58 35.99 32.29 -13.11
C LEU A 58 37.22 32.08 -13.99
N ARG A 59 37.17 31.11 -14.92
CA ARG A 59 38.27 30.81 -15.84
C ARG A 59 38.42 31.87 -16.93
N GLN A 60 37.32 32.46 -17.39
CA GLN A 60 37.32 33.56 -18.38
C GLN A 60 37.79 34.88 -17.78
N ARG A 61 37.57 35.13 -16.49
CA ARG A 61 38.07 36.32 -15.78
C ARG A 61 39.57 36.33 -15.51
N GLY A 62 40.30 35.30 -15.94
CA GLY A 62 41.75 35.30 -16.09
C GLY A 62 42.51 35.84 -14.88
N THR A 63 42.61 35.07 -13.79
CA THR A 63 43.67 35.19 -12.75
C THR A 63 44.23 36.60 -12.48
N GLU A 64 43.37 37.57 -12.15
CA GLU A 64 43.83 38.85 -11.58
C GLU A 64 43.65 38.92 -10.06
N ASP A 65 42.86 38.03 -9.45
CA ASP A 65 43.01 37.71 -8.03
C ASP A 65 42.51 36.28 -7.72
N PHE A 66 43.45 35.33 -7.75
CA PHE A 66 43.20 33.89 -7.53
C PHE A 66 42.46 33.62 -6.21
N GLU A 67 42.72 34.44 -5.19
CA GLU A 67 42.14 34.24 -3.87
C GLU A 67 40.68 34.70 -3.79
N GLN A 68 40.29 35.71 -4.56
CA GLN A 68 38.89 36.11 -4.72
C GLN A 68 38.10 35.02 -5.47
N GLY A 69 38.68 34.47 -6.54
CA GLY A 69 38.05 33.38 -7.29
C GLY A 69 37.87 32.08 -6.47
N LYS A 70 38.84 31.78 -5.62
CA LYS A 70 38.77 30.67 -4.65
C LYS A 70 37.67 30.88 -3.60
N GLN A 71 37.50 32.10 -3.09
CA GLN A 71 36.41 32.41 -2.15
C GLN A 71 35.03 32.29 -2.82
N GLU A 72 34.89 32.74 -4.06
CA GLU A 72 33.64 32.58 -4.82
C GLU A 72 33.31 31.10 -5.09
N LEU A 73 34.31 30.29 -5.42
CA LEU A 73 34.15 28.85 -5.57
C LEU A 73 33.72 28.17 -4.27
N LEU A 74 34.36 28.53 -3.14
CA LEU A 74 34.00 27.99 -1.82
C LEU A 74 32.56 28.34 -1.45
N ARG A 75 32.13 29.59 -1.69
CA ARG A 75 30.74 30.01 -1.46
C ARG A 75 29.75 29.26 -2.35
N ALA A 76 30.11 29.01 -3.62
CA ALA A 76 29.28 28.22 -4.53
C ALA A 76 29.15 26.76 -4.07
N CYS A 77 30.25 26.16 -3.60
CA CYS A 77 30.24 24.82 -3.01
C CYS A 77 29.36 24.77 -1.75
N GLU A 78 29.50 25.73 -0.84
CA GLU A 78 28.69 25.82 0.38
C GLU A 78 27.21 26.03 0.07
N ALA A 79 26.87 26.91 -0.87
CA ALA A 79 25.49 27.14 -1.29
C ALA A 79 24.86 25.88 -1.91
N THR A 80 25.65 25.15 -2.70
CA THR A 80 25.24 23.87 -3.28
C THR A 80 25.01 22.82 -2.21
N GLY A 81 25.91 22.72 -1.22
CA GLY A 81 25.76 21.84 -0.06
C GLY A 81 24.47 22.11 0.70
N LYS A 82 24.24 23.37 1.10
CA LYS A 82 23.03 23.78 1.81
C LYS A 82 21.74 23.48 1.03
N SER A 83 21.76 23.66 -0.29
CA SER A 83 20.61 23.32 -1.14
C SER A 83 20.35 21.81 -1.22
N LEU A 84 21.38 20.97 -1.15
CA LEU A 84 21.24 19.52 -1.12
C LEU A 84 20.64 19.08 0.21
N ASP A 85 21.16 19.59 1.33
CA ASP A 85 20.64 19.29 2.67
C ASP A 85 19.15 19.66 2.82
N GLU A 86 18.72 20.79 2.24
CA GLU A 86 17.32 21.22 2.27
C GLU A 86 16.42 20.32 1.42
N ALA A 87 16.92 19.86 0.26
CA ALA A 87 16.19 18.94 -0.60
C ALA A 87 16.00 17.57 0.06
N GLU A 88 17.03 17.07 0.75
CA GLU A 88 16.99 15.83 1.52
C GLU A 88 15.95 15.92 2.64
N LYS A 89 15.98 16.99 3.45
CA LYS A 89 14.97 17.23 4.51
C LYS A 89 13.55 17.25 3.97
N GLN A 90 13.32 17.90 2.82
CA GLN A 90 11.98 17.94 2.22
C GLN A 90 11.52 16.57 1.71
N ALA A 91 12.44 15.74 1.22
CA ALA A 91 12.14 14.36 0.82
C ALA A 91 11.75 13.52 2.04
N GLU A 92 12.49 13.61 3.13
CA GLU A 92 12.19 12.92 4.39
C GLU A 92 10.82 13.30 4.97
N VAL A 93 10.48 14.59 5.01
CA VAL A 93 9.18 15.07 5.50
C VAL A 93 8.03 14.48 4.67
N ARG A 94 8.19 14.41 3.35
CA ARG A 94 7.17 13.82 2.47
C ARG A 94 7.04 12.32 2.72
N ARG A 95 8.16 11.58 2.79
CA ARG A 95 8.17 10.14 3.10
C ARG A 95 7.42 9.86 4.41
N ALA A 96 7.76 10.57 5.48
CA ALA A 96 7.12 10.41 6.78
C ALA A 96 5.60 10.72 6.76
N ALA A 97 5.17 11.74 6.02
CA ALA A 97 3.74 12.05 5.90
C ALA A 97 2.95 10.94 5.20
N TYR A 98 3.53 10.33 4.16
CA TYR A 98 2.88 9.22 3.45
C TYR A 98 2.88 7.93 4.24
N GLU A 99 3.96 7.59 4.94
CA GLU A 99 3.98 6.43 5.84
C GLU A 99 2.87 6.52 6.88
N ARG A 100 2.69 7.70 7.49
CA ARG A 100 1.58 7.93 8.44
C ARG A 100 0.21 7.74 7.81
N LYS A 101 0.01 8.23 6.58
CA LYS A 101 -1.26 8.05 5.84
C LYS A 101 -1.51 6.58 5.55
N ARG A 102 -0.51 5.85 5.04
CA ARG A 102 -0.58 4.41 4.78
C ARG A 102 -0.91 3.64 6.06
N ASP A 103 -0.22 3.94 7.16
CA ASP A 103 -0.46 3.27 8.43
C ASP A 103 -1.86 3.55 8.98
N ALA A 104 -2.39 4.77 8.77
CA ALA A 104 -3.77 5.11 9.13
C ALA A 104 -4.80 4.33 8.29
N GLU A 105 -4.57 4.22 6.98
CA GLU A 105 -5.43 3.44 6.08
C GLU A 105 -5.41 1.95 6.43
N LEU A 106 -4.22 1.37 6.69
CA LEU A 106 -4.10 -0.02 7.11
C LEU A 106 -4.77 -0.28 8.47
N ARG A 107 -4.67 0.65 9.44
CA ARG A 107 -5.39 0.55 10.72
C ARG A 107 -6.91 0.58 10.54
N GLN A 108 -7.40 1.43 9.65
CA GLN A 108 -8.83 1.47 9.32
C GLN A 108 -9.29 0.13 8.72
N MET A 109 -8.49 -0.45 7.83
CA MET A 109 -8.77 -1.78 7.26
C MET A 109 -8.78 -2.87 8.33
N GLY A 110 -7.81 -2.85 9.26
CA GLY A 110 -7.78 -3.77 10.40
C GLY A 110 -9.06 -3.71 11.22
N ALA A 111 -9.52 -2.49 11.54
CA ALA A 111 -10.76 -2.29 12.29
C ALA A 111 -12.01 -2.80 11.56
N GLN A 112 -12.07 -2.66 10.22
CA GLN A 112 -13.16 -3.23 9.41
C GLN A 112 -13.14 -4.76 9.46
N PHE A 113 -11.95 -5.35 9.37
CA PHE A 113 -11.78 -6.79 9.41
C PHE A 113 -12.16 -7.38 10.77
N ASP A 114 -11.77 -6.72 11.86
CA ASP A 114 -12.17 -7.12 13.22
C ASP A 114 -13.70 -7.01 13.41
N GLY A 115 -14.35 -6.03 12.78
CA GLY A 115 -15.81 -5.90 12.74
C GLY A 115 -16.49 -7.10 12.05
N TRP A 116 -15.96 -7.53 10.89
CA TRP A 116 -16.47 -8.73 10.21
C TRP A 116 -16.22 -10.02 10.99
N GLU A 117 -15.04 -10.16 11.60
CA GLU A 117 -14.73 -11.31 12.45
C GLU A 117 -15.72 -11.39 13.63
N ALA A 118 -16.07 -10.25 14.24
CA ALA A 118 -17.06 -10.16 15.31
C ALA A 118 -18.49 -10.48 14.82
N ASP A 119 -18.88 -9.99 13.65
CA ASP A 119 -20.19 -10.29 13.05
C ASP A 119 -20.34 -11.78 12.74
N LEU A 120 -19.33 -12.37 12.07
CA LEU A 120 -19.30 -13.80 11.74
C LEU A 120 -19.24 -14.70 12.98
N SER A 121 -18.59 -14.23 14.05
CA SER A 121 -18.54 -14.93 15.34
C SER A 121 -19.90 -14.94 16.06
N ARG A 122 -20.73 -13.91 15.84
CA ARG A 122 -22.07 -13.80 16.42
C ARG A 122 -23.14 -14.54 15.60
N SER A 123 -22.94 -14.70 14.29
CA SER A 123 -23.88 -15.42 13.41
C SER A 123 -23.98 -16.91 13.78
N ARG A 124 -25.19 -17.46 13.81
CA ARG A 124 -25.41 -18.91 13.87
C ARG A 124 -25.36 -19.50 12.46
N ALA A 125 -25.17 -20.82 12.37
CA ALA A 125 -25.13 -21.52 11.08
C ALA A 125 -26.47 -21.41 10.33
N GLU A 126 -27.58 -21.47 11.09
CA GLU A 126 -28.95 -21.31 10.58
C GLU A 126 -29.20 -19.90 10.03
N ASP A 127 -28.76 -18.87 10.74
CA ASP A 127 -28.86 -17.46 10.29
C ASP A 127 -28.08 -17.22 8.99
N ALA A 128 -27.02 -17.98 8.76
CA ALA A 128 -26.17 -17.86 7.58
C ALA A 128 -26.54 -18.84 6.45
N LEU A 129 -27.54 -19.72 6.66
CA LEU A 129 -27.86 -20.83 5.74
C LEU A 129 -26.60 -21.66 5.40
N LEU A 130 -25.84 -21.99 6.44
CA LEU A 130 -24.61 -22.77 6.40
C LEU A 130 -24.73 -23.99 7.31
N SER A 131 -24.05 -25.07 6.95
CA SER A 131 -23.75 -26.12 7.92
C SER A 131 -22.78 -25.59 8.98
N LYS A 132 -22.77 -26.25 10.16
CA LYS A 132 -21.82 -25.91 11.23
C LYS A 132 -20.36 -26.02 10.77
N GLN A 133 -20.05 -26.99 9.91
CA GLN A 133 -18.70 -27.19 9.38
C GLN A 133 -18.28 -26.05 8.45
N GLU A 134 -19.16 -25.63 7.55
CA GLU A 134 -18.90 -24.53 6.62
C GLU A 134 -18.74 -23.18 7.34
N LEU A 135 -19.58 -22.92 8.36
CA LEU A 135 -19.43 -21.72 9.19
C LEU A 135 -18.11 -21.71 9.96
N GLN A 136 -17.70 -22.86 10.51
CA GLN A 136 -16.43 -22.98 11.22
C GLN A 136 -15.23 -22.81 10.29
N PHE A 137 -15.32 -23.32 9.07
CA PHE A 137 -14.30 -23.16 8.03
C PHE A 137 -14.19 -21.70 7.53
N LEU A 138 -15.31 -20.99 7.40
CA LEU A 138 -15.28 -19.55 7.09
C LEU A 138 -14.65 -18.74 8.22
N ARG A 139 -14.96 -19.05 9.48
CA ARG A 139 -14.36 -18.38 10.64
C ARG A 139 -12.85 -18.56 10.70
N SER A 140 -12.35 -19.78 10.47
CA SER A 140 -10.90 -20.03 10.46
C SER A 140 -10.21 -19.33 9.29
N SER A 141 -10.82 -19.33 8.10
CA SER A 141 -10.31 -18.64 6.91
C SER A 141 -10.21 -17.13 7.15
N PHE A 142 -11.27 -16.53 7.72
CA PHE A 142 -11.27 -15.11 8.09
C PHE A 142 -10.17 -14.78 9.08
N LYS A 143 -10.06 -15.55 10.17
CA LYS A 143 -9.03 -15.34 11.18
C LYS A 143 -7.61 -15.37 10.58
N SER A 144 -7.34 -16.33 9.69
CA SER A 144 -6.06 -16.44 8.98
C SER A 144 -5.75 -15.20 8.13
N THR A 145 -6.74 -14.74 7.35
CA THR A 145 -6.61 -13.52 6.54
C THR A 145 -6.39 -12.27 7.40
N GLY A 146 -7.07 -12.17 8.55
CA GLY A 146 -6.89 -11.09 9.52
C GLY A 146 -5.50 -11.09 10.15
N ASP A 147 -4.97 -12.26 10.48
CA ASP A 147 -3.60 -12.40 10.99
C ASP A 147 -2.55 -11.99 9.93
N ALA A 148 -2.77 -12.33 8.66
CA ALA A 148 -1.92 -11.86 7.57
C ALA A 148 -1.95 -10.32 7.42
N LEU A 149 -3.14 -9.71 7.52
CA LEU A 149 -3.28 -8.25 7.53
C LEU A 149 -2.57 -7.60 8.73
N ARG A 150 -2.67 -8.18 9.93
CA ARG A 150 -1.97 -7.70 11.12
C ARG A 150 -0.45 -7.76 10.96
N ARG A 151 0.07 -8.84 10.38
CA ARG A 151 1.52 -8.93 10.06
C ARG A 151 1.94 -7.86 9.08
N LEU A 152 1.15 -7.61 8.04
CA LEU A 152 1.38 -6.53 7.08
C LEU A 152 1.39 -5.15 7.78
N MET A 153 0.45 -4.88 8.69
CA MET A 153 0.39 -3.65 9.48
C MET A 153 1.64 -3.42 10.34
N THR A 154 2.22 -4.48 10.87
CA THR A 154 3.43 -4.40 11.71
C THR A 154 4.74 -4.37 10.91
N SER A 155 4.67 -4.61 9.59
CA SER A 155 5.85 -4.71 8.75
C SER A 155 6.46 -3.35 8.41
N LYS A 156 7.79 -3.33 8.28
CA LYS A 156 8.56 -2.16 7.87
C LYS A 156 9.61 -2.58 6.85
N GLY A 157 9.89 -1.72 5.88
CA GLY A 157 10.95 -1.94 4.90
C GLY A 157 10.70 -3.14 3.98
N GLY A 158 11.77 -3.87 3.64
CA GLY A 158 11.78 -4.87 2.56
C GLY A 158 10.86 -6.09 2.73
N ASP A 159 10.34 -6.36 3.94
CA ASP A 159 9.41 -7.47 4.18
C ASP A 159 7.97 -7.16 3.73
N TRP A 160 7.64 -5.89 3.49
CA TRP A 160 6.28 -5.46 3.21
C TRP A 160 5.70 -6.10 1.95
N ALA A 161 6.48 -6.17 0.86
CA ALA A 161 6.06 -6.78 -0.41
C ALA A 161 5.76 -8.28 -0.27
N ARG A 162 6.52 -8.98 0.58
CA ARG A 162 6.28 -10.40 0.87
C ARG A 162 5.02 -10.59 1.68
N LEU A 163 4.86 -9.84 2.77
CA LEU A 163 3.69 -9.94 3.66
C LEU A 163 2.40 -9.51 2.96
N ARG A 164 2.49 -8.60 1.99
CA ARG A 164 1.38 -8.25 1.10
C ARG A 164 0.95 -9.45 0.25
N LYS A 165 1.89 -10.14 -0.40
CA LYS A 165 1.59 -11.35 -1.17
C LYS A 165 0.97 -12.44 -0.30
N GLU A 166 1.44 -12.58 0.93
CA GLU A 166 0.85 -13.49 1.92
C GLU A 166 -0.61 -13.11 2.22
N TYR A 167 -0.89 -11.82 2.49
CA TYR A 167 -2.25 -11.32 2.67
C TYR A 167 -3.15 -11.56 1.44
N GLU A 168 -2.66 -11.23 0.23
CA GLU A 168 -3.40 -11.42 -1.02
C GLU A 168 -3.71 -12.90 -1.29
N ALA A 169 -2.78 -13.79 -0.95
CA ALA A 169 -2.96 -15.23 -1.06
C ALA A 169 -4.02 -15.72 -0.06
N SER A 170 -3.90 -15.38 1.23
CA SER A 170 -4.88 -15.76 2.25
C SER A 170 -6.27 -15.19 1.97
N TRP A 171 -6.36 -14.00 1.38
CA TRP A 171 -7.62 -13.42 0.97
C TRP A 171 -8.22 -14.15 -0.24
N SER A 172 -7.40 -14.50 -1.24
CA SER A 172 -7.85 -15.25 -2.41
C SER A 172 -8.38 -16.63 -2.03
N GLU A 173 -7.71 -17.29 -1.09
CA GLU A 173 -8.14 -18.54 -0.48
C GLU A 173 -9.50 -18.39 0.23
N LEU A 174 -9.67 -17.37 1.09
CA LEU A 174 -10.95 -17.08 1.75
C LEU A 174 -12.11 -16.94 0.74
N LYS A 175 -11.88 -16.26 -0.38
CA LYS A 175 -12.89 -16.11 -1.43
C LYS A 175 -13.19 -17.42 -2.14
N GLU A 176 -12.18 -18.17 -2.51
CA GLU A 176 -12.36 -19.45 -3.19
C GLU A 176 -13.12 -20.43 -2.29
N ASN A 177 -12.77 -20.46 -1.00
CA ASN A 177 -13.49 -21.20 0.03
C ASN A 177 -14.95 -20.76 0.12
N SER A 178 -15.22 -19.44 0.15
CA SER A 178 -16.60 -18.94 0.16
C SER A 178 -17.41 -19.35 -1.08
N ARG A 179 -16.76 -19.44 -2.26
CA ARG A 179 -17.39 -19.86 -3.52
C ARG A 179 -17.67 -21.35 -3.54
N LYS A 180 -16.75 -22.19 -3.05
CA LYS A 180 -16.94 -23.64 -2.95
C LYS A 180 -18.14 -23.99 -2.07
N ILE A 181 -18.26 -23.35 -0.91
CA ILE A 181 -19.42 -23.49 0.00
C ILE A 181 -20.73 -23.03 -0.68
N ARG A 182 -20.66 -22.16 -1.69
CA ARG A 182 -21.85 -21.73 -2.46
C ARG A 182 -22.20 -22.70 -3.59
N ALA A 183 -21.20 -23.36 -4.18
CA ALA A 183 -21.39 -24.34 -5.25
C ALA A 183 -21.87 -25.70 -4.71
N ASP A 184 -21.45 -26.07 -3.50
CA ASP A 184 -21.86 -27.32 -2.83
C ASP A 184 -23.17 -27.20 -2.03
N SER A 185 -23.83 -26.05 -2.01
CA SER A 185 -25.19 -25.96 -1.45
C SER A 185 -26.15 -26.68 -2.41
N PRO A 186 -26.73 -27.83 -2.01
CA PRO A 186 -27.69 -28.51 -2.86
C PRO A 186 -28.89 -27.59 -3.06
N GLU A 187 -29.23 -27.32 -4.32
CA GLU A 187 -30.53 -26.74 -4.68
C GLU A 187 -31.61 -27.53 -3.95
N GLN A 188 -32.46 -26.83 -3.19
CA GLN A 188 -33.64 -27.45 -2.61
C GLN A 188 -34.42 -28.10 -3.76
N PRO A 189 -34.76 -29.41 -3.69
CA PRO A 189 -35.54 -30.03 -4.74
C PRO A 189 -36.88 -29.32 -4.82
N GLU A 190 -37.17 -28.76 -6.00
CA GLU A 190 -38.51 -28.34 -6.38
C GLU A 190 -39.47 -29.49 -6.08
N SER A 191 -40.45 -29.22 -5.21
CA SER A 191 -41.48 -30.21 -4.88
C SER A 191 -42.17 -30.63 -6.18
N PRO A 192 -42.32 -31.94 -6.46
CA PRO A 192 -42.95 -32.39 -7.70
C PRO A 192 -44.40 -31.90 -7.73
N PRO A 193 -44.93 -31.51 -8.91
CA PRO A 193 -46.33 -31.10 -9.03
C PRO A 193 -47.23 -32.28 -8.61
N SER A 194 -48.11 -32.03 -7.65
CA SER A 194 -49.15 -32.99 -7.28
C SER A 194 -50.06 -33.22 -8.50
N PRO A 195 -50.27 -34.47 -8.93
CA PRO A 195 -51.25 -34.77 -9.97
C PRO A 195 -52.66 -34.60 -9.40
N SER A 196 -53.51 -33.86 -10.12
CA SER A 196 -54.98 -33.89 -9.99
C SER A 196 -55.57 -34.14 -11.35
#